data_AF-A0A3D1XNK9-F1
#
_entry.id   AF-A0A3D1XNK9-F1
#
_cell.length_a   1.000
_cell.length_b   1.000
_cell.length_c   1.000
_cell.angle_alpha   90.00
_cell.angle_beta   90.00
_cell.angle_gamma   90.00
#
_symmetry.space_group_name_H-M   'P 1'
#
loop_
_entity.id
_entity.type
_entity.pdbx_description
1 polymer ?
#
loop_
_entity_poly.entity_id
_entity_poly.type
_entity_poly.pdbx_seq_one_letter_code
_entity_poly.pdbx_strand_id
1 'polypeptide(L)'
;MFFAKLHPLIVHFPVALLTSGVVFEIYGSLRKDEVVATAGRFNTRLGFWCIFPVLLVGFLGMLSLNNTEKFKDFLSGHLRFAFLTAGTFLIAIVVSRYFRSPFGRVVYFLALAAGLSCVLRTGYYGGELVHRFNLPHSAWGQ
;
A
#
# COMPACT_ATOMS: atom_id res chain seq x y z
N MET A 1 6.85 6.58 -20.46
CA MET A 1 7.78 7.28 -19.54
C MET A 1 7.09 8.10 -18.45
N PHE A 2 6.13 8.98 -18.78
CA PHE A 2 5.50 9.90 -17.80
C PHE A 2 4.92 9.16 -16.57
N PHE A 3 4.05 8.17 -16.77
CA PHE A 3 3.43 7.44 -15.67
C PHE A 3 4.41 6.67 -14.79
N ALA A 4 5.48 6.11 -15.38
CA ALA A 4 6.53 5.42 -14.63
C ALA A 4 7.38 6.36 -13.75
N LYS A 5 7.51 7.64 -14.15
CA LYS A 5 8.12 8.69 -13.32
C LYS A 5 7.15 9.27 -12.30
N LEU A 6 5.86 9.35 -12.65
CA LEU A 6 4.82 9.89 -11.78
C LEU A 6 4.47 8.93 -10.62
N HIS A 7 4.44 7.62 -10.87
CA HIS A 7 4.02 6.62 -9.88
C HIS A 7 4.83 6.72 -8.55
N PRO A 8 6.18 6.75 -8.56
CA PRO A 8 6.95 6.91 -7.33
C PRO A 8 6.70 8.23 -6.59
N LEU A 9 6.28 9.29 -7.28
CA LEU A 9 5.95 10.57 -6.62
C LEU A 9 4.66 10.45 -5.81
N ILE A 10 3.62 9.90 -6.44
CA ILE A 10 2.27 9.88 -5.85
C ILE A 10 2.05 8.73 -4.86
N VAL A 11 2.87 7.66 -4.88
CA VAL A 11 2.72 6.51 -3.98
C VAL A 11 3.04 6.84 -2.52
N HIS A 12 3.88 7.84 -2.26
CA HIS A 12 4.26 8.22 -0.88
C HIS A 12 3.04 8.66 -0.06
N PHE A 13 2.04 9.29 -0.68
CA PHE A 13 0.87 9.78 0.01
C PHE A 13 0.00 8.64 0.61
N PRO A 14 -0.52 7.67 -0.16
CA PRO A 14 -1.24 6.54 0.42
C PRO A 14 -0.35 5.69 1.32
N VAL A 15 0.96 5.54 1.03
CA VAL A 15 1.87 4.81 1.93
C VAL A 15 1.93 5.48 3.31
N ALA A 16 2.13 6.79 3.37
CA ALA A 16 2.16 7.53 4.63
C ALA A 16 0.82 7.45 5.38
N LEU A 17 -0.30 7.63 4.67
CA LEU A 17 -1.64 7.53 5.27
C LEU A 17 -1.93 6.13 5.82
N LEU A 18 -1.69 5.08 5.06
CA LEU A 18 -1.96 3.71 5.51
C LEU A 18 -1.06 3.32 6.68
N THR A 19 0.23 3.66 6.61
CA THR A 19 1.22 3.32 7.65
C THR A 19 0.92 4.07 8.94
N SER A 20 0.76 5.40 8.88
CA SER A 20 0.39 6.20 10.06
C SER A 20 -1.00 5.83 10.59
N GLY A 21 -1.94 5.54 9.70
CA GLY A 21 -3.30 5.15 10.06
C GLY A 21 -3.33 3.88 10.90
N VAL A 22 -2.61 2.84 10.49
CA VAL A 22 -2.50 1.60 11.28
C VAL A 22 -1.83 1.86 12.63
N VAL A 23 -0.74 2.63 12.64
CA VAL A 23 -0.02 2.95 13.90
C VAL A 23 -0.93 3.70 14.87
N PHE A 24 -1.64 4.72 14.41
CA PHE A 24 -2.56 5.50 15.24
C PHE A 24 -3.77 4.68 15.69
N GLU A 25 -4.33 3.83 14.83
CA GLU A 25 -5.45 2.97 15.19
C GLU A 25 -5.07 1.97 16.30
N ILE A 26 -3.92 1.30 16.15
CA ILE A 26 -3.41 0.36 17.16
C ILE A 26 -3.08 1.10 18.45
N TYR A 27 -2.30 2.18 18.37
CA TYR A 27 -1.89 2.95 19.54
C TYR A 27 -3.10 3.53 20.28
N GLY A 28 -4.00 4.20 19.57
CA GLY A 28 -5.21 4.79 20.13
C GLY A 28 -6.10 3.74 20.78
N SER A 29 -6.23 2.57 20.17
CA SER A 29 -7.00 1.46 20.75
C SER A 29 -6.36 0.87 22.02
N LEU A 30 -5.03 0.75 22.06
CA LEU A 30 -4.30 0.27 23.24
C LEU A 30 -4.33 1.27 24.39
N ARG A 31 -4.22 2.57 24.06
CA ARG A 31 -4.25 3.67 25.03
C ARG A 31 -5.65 4.14 25.40
N LYS A 32 -6.68 3.62 24.74
CA LYS A 32 -8.08 4.08 24.83
C LYS A 32 -8.20 5.59 24.52
N ASP A 33 -7.38 6.07 23.60
CA ASP A 33 -7.40 7.43 23.08
C ASP A 33 -8.24 7.47 21.80
N GLU A 34 -9.48 7.94 21.95
CA GLU A 34 -10.45 7.99 20.85
C GLU A 34 -10.07 9.01 19.77
N VAL A 35 -9.31 10.06 20.10
CA VAL A 35 -8.87 11.06 19.12
C VAL A 35 -7.85 10.42 18.20
N VAL A 36 -6.83 9.75 18.77
CA VAL A 36 -5.80 9.08 17.98
C VAL A 36 -6.38 7.89 17.20
N ALA A 37 -7.28 7.11 17.80
CA ALA A 37 -7.95 6.01 17.09
C ALA A 37 -8.81 6.52 15.92
N THR A 38 -9.48 7.66 16.07
CA THR A 38 -10.28 8.26 15.00
C THR A 38 -9.41 8.80 13.87
N ALA A 39 -8.28 9.43 14.18
CA ALA A 39 -7.28 9.82 13.17
C ALA A 39 -6.74 8.59 12.41
N GLY A 40 -6.50 7.48 13.11
CA GLY A 40 -6.13 6.19 12.52
C GLY A 40 -7.15 5.69 11.50
N ARG A 41 -8.44 5.64 11.88
CA ARG A 41 -9.55 5.23 10.99
C ARG A 41 -9.69 6.12 9.77
N PHE A 42 -9.54 7.42 9.96
CA PHE A 42 -9.63 8.38 8.87
C PHE A 42 -8.48 8.15 7.87
N ASN A 43 -7.24 8.06 8.36
CA ASN A 43 -6.06 7.86 7.54
C ASN A 43 -6.09 6.53 6.77
N THR A 44 -6.51 5.43 7.42
CA THR A 44 -6.61 4.13 6.73
C THR A 44 -7.65 4.14 5.62
N ARG A 45 -8.82 4.75 5.84
CA ARG A 45 -9.89 4.85 4.82
C ARG A 45 -9.50 5.78 3.67
N LEU A 46 -8.96 6.96 3.98
CA LEU A 46 -8.50 7.89 2.95
C LEU A 46 -7.34 7.29 2.14
N GLY A 47 -6.37 6.71 2.84
CA GLY A 47 -5.24 6.00 2.24
C GLY A 47 -5.70 4.89 1.30
N PHE A 48 -6.70 4.09 1.69
CA PHE A 48 -7.28 3.04 0.85
C PHE A 48 -7.85 3.61 -0.46
N TRP A 49 -8.62 4.69 -0.41
CA TRP A 49 -9.14 5.32 -1.63
C TRP A 49 -8.04 5.93 -2.49
N CYS A 50 -6.97 6.43 -1.89
CA CYS A 50 -5.79 6.93 -2.62
C CYS A 50 -4.97 5.81 -3.28
N ILE A 51 -5.17 4.53 -2.95
CA ILE A 51 -4.50 3.41 -3.64
C ILE A 51 -4.94 3.35 -5.12
N PHE A 52 -6.23 3.55 -5.42
CA PHE A 52 -6.77 3.37 -6.78
C PHE A 52 -6.08 4.23 -7.86
N PRO A 53 -5.92 5.56 -7.71
CA PRO A 53 -5.19 6.35 -8.69
C PRO A 53 -3.73 5.92 -8.81
N VAL A 54 -3.09 5.51 -7.71
CA VAL A 54 -1.70 5.04 -7.71
C VAL A 54 -1.55 3.70 -8.44
N LEU A 55 -2.49 2.76 -8.24
CA LEU A 55 -2.54 1.50 -8.98
C LEU A 55 -2.73 1.74 -10.48
N LEU A 56 -3.64 2.65 -10.84
CA LEU A 56 -3.87 3.00 -12.25
C LEU A 56 -2.59 3.56 -12.89
N VAL A 57 -1.98 4.56 -12.26
CA VAL A 57 -0.74 5.18 -12.77
C VAL A 57 0.42 4.17 -12.77
N GLY A 58 0.51 3.29 -11.78
CA GLY A 58 1.51 2.22 -11.72
C GLY A 58 1.35 1.19 -12.84
N PHE A 59 0.11 0.78 -13.11
CA PHE A 59 -0.22 -0.13 -14.19
C PHE A 59 0.10 0.48 -15.56
N LEU A 60 -0.31 1.72 -15.80
CA LEU A 60 0.06 2.47 -17.02
C LEU A 60 1.59 2.64 -17.14
N GLY A 61 2.28 2.87 -16.02
CA GLY A 61 3.73 2.92 -15.95
C GLY A 61 4.37 1.61 -16.40
N MET A 62 3.87 0.49 -15.89
CA MET A 62 4.34 -0.86 -16.22
C MET A 62 4.15 -1.21 -17.69
N LEU A 63 2.96 -0.93 -18.24
CA LEU A 63 2.68 -1.17 -19.67
C LEU A 63 3.62 -0.40 -20.59
N SER A 64 4.20 0.71 -20.09
CA SER A 64 5.19 1.44 -20.85
C SER A 64 6.58 0.77 -20.81
N LEU A 65 6.96 0.02 -19.77
CA LEU A 65 8.32 -0.51 -19.62
C LEU A 65 8.67 -1.55 -20.71
N ASN A 66 9.84 -1.40 -21.33
CA ASN A 66 10.45 -2.43 -22.18
C ASN A 66 11.46 -3.28 -21.35
N ASN A 67 11.87 -4.44 -21.86
CA ASN A 67 12.92 -5.29 -21.27
C ASN A 67 12.74 -5.62 -19.78
N THR A 68 11.52 -6.02 -19.39
CA THR A 68 11.16 -6.30 -17.99
C THR A 68 11.77 -7.58 -17.42
N GLU A 69 12.33 -8.46 -18.27
CA GLU A 69 12.99 -9.72 -17.88
C GLU A 69 13.99 -9.54 -16.72
N LYS A 70 14.80 -8.48 -16.76
CA LYS A 70 15.88 -8.21 -15.77
C LYS A 70 15.38 -7.99 -14.35
N PHE A 71 14.14 -7.51 -14.19
CA PHE A 71 13.56 -7.12 -12.90
C PHE A 71 12.18 -7.72 -12.68
N LYS A 72 11.81 -8.73 -13.48
CA LYS A 72 10.49 -9.37 -13.51
C LYS A 72 10.06 -9.90 -12.14
N ASP A 73 10.99 -10.52 -11.40
CA ASP A 73 10.70 -11.09 -10.08
C ASP A 73 10.39 -10.00 -9.05
N PHE A 74 11.12 -8.90 -9.07
CA PHE A 74 10.89 -7.75 -8.19
C PHE A 74 9.60 -7.01 -8.56
N LEU A 75 9.32 -6.86 -9.86
CA LEU A 75 8.08 -6.27 -10.34
C LEU A 75 6.87 -7.14 -9.97
N SER A 76 6.98 -8.46 -10.12
CA SER A 76 5.95 -9.41 -9.68
C SER A 76 5.72 -9.36 -8.17
N GLY A 77 6.80 -9.30 -7.39
CA GLY A 77 6.76 -9.12 -5.94
C GLY A 77 6.05 -7.82 -5.55
N HIS A 78 6.43 -6.70 -6.17
CA HIS A 78 5.81 -5.40 -5.96
C HIS A 78 4.30 -5.44 -6.24
N LEU A 79 3.89 -6.01 -7.38
CA LEU A 79 2.47 -6.14 -7.73
C LEU A 79 1.69 -7.02 -6.77
N ARG A 80 2.26 -8.18 -6.41
CA ARG A 80 1.64 -9.11 -5.47
C ARG A 80 1.35 -8.42 -4.15
N PHE A 81 2.33 -7.72 -3.59
CA PHE A 81 2.14 -7.00 -2.33
C PHE A 81 1.25 -5.76 -2.48
N ALA A 82 1.22 -5.09 -3.64
CA ALA A 82 0.29 -4.00 -3.89
C ALA A 82 -1.17 -4.48 -3.87
N PHE A 83 -1.48 -5.62 -4.50
CA PHE A 83 -2.82 -6.21 -4.45
C PHE A 83 -3.17 -6.77 -3.06
N LEU A 84 -2.22 -7.42 -2.38
CA LEU A 84 -2.43 -7.87 -1.00
C LEU A 84 -2.67 -6.70 -0.05
N THR A 85 -1.99 -5.57 -0.24
CA THR A 85 -2.25 -4.31 0.48
C THR A 85 -3.69 -3.87 0.28
N ALA A 86 -4.14 -3.73 -0.97
CA ALA A 86 -5.52 -3.33 -1.25
C ALA A 86 -6.53 -4.31 -0.62
N GLY A 87 -6.30 -5.62 -0.78
CA GLY A 87 -7.19 -6.66 -0.25
C GLY A 87 -7.27 -6.67 1.29
N THR A 88 -6.15 -6.56 1.98
CA THR A 88 -6.12 -6.54 3.46
C THR A 88 -6.78 -5.30 4.04
N PHE A 89 -6.55 -4.11 3.47
CA PHE A 89 -7.26 -2.90 3.90
C PHE A 89 -8.75 -2.94 3.55
N LEU A 90 -9.12 -3.53 2.41
CA LEU A 90 -10.53 -3.77 2.09
C LEU A 90 -11.19 -4.68 3.12
N ILE A 91 -10.55 -5.80 3.49
CA ILE A 91 -11.01 -6.69 4.55
C ILE A 91 -11.17 -5.92 5.86
N ALA A 92 -10.19 -5.11 6.26
CA ALA A 92 -10.28 -4.30 7.47
C ALA A 92 -11.50 -3.35 7.42
N ILE A 93 -11.73 -2.66 6.29
CA ILE A 93 -12.88 -1.76 6.13
C ILE A 93 -14.20 -2.53 6.20
N VAL A 94 -14.34 -3.63 5.46
CA VAL A 94 -15.56 -4.46 5.46
C VAL A 94 -15.84 -5.03 6.85
N VAL A 95 -14.82 -5.63 7.49
CA VAL A 95 -14.96 -6.21 8.83
C VAL A 95 -15.38 -5.14 9.83
N SER A 96 -14.75 -3.96 9.82
CA SER A 96 -15.13 -2.84 10.70
C SER A 96 -16.58 -2.38 10.51
N ARG A 97 -17.13 -2.52 9.30
CA ARG A 97 -18.46 -2.02 8.95
C ARG A 97 -19.58 -3.02 9.25
N TYR A 98 -19.33 -4.32 9.06
CA TYR A 98 -20.35 -5.36 9.09
C TYR A 98 -20.22 -6.34 10.25
N PHE A 99 -19.04 -6.49 10.86
CA PHE A 99 -18.78 -7.50 11.89
C PHE A 99 -18.39 -6.84 13.23
N ARG A 100 -19.41 -6.50 14.04
CA ARG A 100 -19.23 -5.84 15.34
C ARG A 100 -18.97 -6.79 16.52
N SER A 101 -18.75 -8.08 16.25
CA SER A 101 -18.46 -9.08 17.28
C SER A 101 -17.03 -8.98 17.81
N PRO A 102 -16.71 -9.56 18.98
CA PRO A 102 -15.34 -9.64 19.48
C PRO A 102 -14.39 -10.30 18.49
N PHE A 103 -14.86 -11.34 17.80
CA PHE A 103 -14.12 -11.99 16.71
C PHE A 103 -13.87 -11.04 15.54
N GLY A 104 -14.87 -10.27 15.12
CA GLY A 104 -14.71 -9.24 14.09
C GLY A 104 -13.65 -8.20 14.44
N ARG A 105 -13.57 -7.80 15.72
CA ARG A 105 -12.51 -6.90 16.20
C ARG A 105 -11.11 -7.53 16.07
N VAL A 106 -10.95 -8.81 16.38
CA VAL A 106 -9.67 -9.51 16.21
C VAL A 106 -9.28 -9.57 14.73
N VAL A 107 -10.21 -10.00 13.87
CA VAL A 107 -9.98 -10.06 12.42
C VAL A 107 -9.62 -8.68 11.85
N TYR A 108 -10.27 -7.62 12.34
CA TYR A 108 -9.97 -6.24 11.95
C TYR A 108 -8.51 -5.85 12.24
N PHE A 109 -8.03 -6.04 13.47
CA PHE A 109 -6.65 -5.70 13.83
C PHE A 109 -5.63 -6.60 13.14
N LEU A 110 -5.95 -7.88 12.92
CA LEU A 110 -5.10 -8.78 12.13
C LEU A 110 -5.00 -8.31 10.67
N ALA A 111 -6.11 -7.88 10.07
CA ALA A 111 -6.14 -7.33 8.72
C ALA A 111 -5.32 -6.02 8.61
N LEU A 112 -5.40 -5.14 9.61
CA LEU A 112 -4.56 -3.93 9.66
C LEU A 112 -3.06 -4.26 9.78
N ALA A 113 -2.69 -5.20 10.65
CA ALA A 113 -1.30 -5.61 10.82
C ALA A 113 -0.74 -6.30 9.56
N ALA A 114 -1.55 -7.15 8.92
CA ALA A 114 -1.21 -7.76 7.63
C ALA A 114 -1.08 -6.69 6.54
N GLY A 115 -1.99 -5.71 6.50
CA GLY A 115 -1.95 -4.60 5.55
C GLY A 115 -0.72 -3.72 5.71
N LEU A 116 -0.35 -3.37 6.95
CA LEU A 116 0.90 -2.66 7.24
C LEU A 116 2.11 -3.44 6.71
N SER A 117 2.16 -4.75 6.99
CA SER A 117 3.25 -5.61 6.50
C SER A 117 3.30 -5.66 4.97
N CYS A 118 2.14 -5.69 4.30
CA CYS A 118 2.05 -5.67 2.84
C CYS A 118 2.49 -4.32 2.25
N VAL A 119 2.10 -3.19 2.85
CA VAL A 119 2.51 -1.84 2.40
C VAL A 119 4.03 -1.70 2.46
N LEU A 120 4.64 -2.09 3.59
CA LEU A 120 6.09 -2.02 3.76
C LEU A 120 6.83 -2.90 2.76
N ARG A 121 6.33 -4.12 2.50
CA ARG A 121 6.91 -5.01 1.47
C ARG A 121 6.71 -4.44 0.06
N THR A 122 5.56 -3.86 -0.24
CA THR A 122 5.31 -3.17 -1.52
C THR A 122 6.33 -2.04 -1.73
N GLY A 123 6.56 -1.23 -0.69
CA GLY A 123 7.55 -0.17 -0.66
C GLY A 123 8.99 -0.70 -0.84
N TYR A 124 9.35 -1.81 -0.18
CA TYR A 124 10.66 -2.45 -0.36
C TYR A 124 10.91 -2.87 -1.82
N TYR A 125 10.00 -3.64 -2.42
CA TYR A 125 10.16 -4.05 -3.83
C TYR A 125 10.14 -2.85 -4.78
N GLY A 126 9.31 -1.83 -4.50
CA GLY A 126 9.28 -0.59 -5.28
C GLY A 126 10.59 0.19 -5.18
N GLY A 127 11.18 0.28 -3.99
CA GLY A 127 12.48 0.89 -3.75
C GLY A 127 13.61 0.16 -4.47
N GLU A 128 13.62 -1.18 -4.44
CA GLU A 128 14.60 -1.98 -5.20
C GLU A 128 14.49 -1.74 -6.71
N LEU A 129 13.27 -1.65 -7.25
CA LEU A 129 13.04 -1.32 -8.66
C LEU A 129 13.67 0.04 -9.02
N VAL A 130 13.53 1.05 -8.16
CA VAL A 130 14.10 2.39 -8.39
C VAL A 130 15.61 2.41 -8.18
N HIS A 131 16.11 1.89 -7.06
CA HIS A 131 17.50 2.08 -6.63
C HIS A 131 18.47 1.02 -7.15
N ARG A 132 18.07 -0.26 -7.15
CA ARG A 132 18.93 -1.36 -7.61
C ARG A 132 18.86 -1.52 -9.13
N PHE A 133 17.65 -1.40 -9.67
CA PHE A 133 17.42 -1.57 -11.11
C PHE A 133 17.38 -0.26 -11.88
N ASN A 134 17.51 0.92 -11.25
CA ASN A 134 17.49 2.23 -11.92
C ASN A 134 16.22 2.48 -12.75
N LEU A 135 15.05 2.01 -12.31
CA LEU A 135 13.80 2.31 -13.01
C LEU A 135 13.35 3.76 -12.74
N PRO A 136 12.77 4.44 -13.75
CA PRO A 136 12.44 3.92 -15.07
C PRO A 136 13.54 4.02 -16.13
N HIS A 137 14.77 4.44 -15.81
CA HIS A 137 15.83 4.66 -16.82
C HIS A 137 16.32 3.36 -17.49
N SER A 138 16.45 2.27 -16.74
CA SER A 138 16.98 0.99 -17.25
C SER A 138 16.03 0.19 -18.14
N ALA A 139 14.72 0.40 -18.01
CA ALA A 139 13.70 -0.26 -18.86
C ALA A 139 13.65 0.28 -20.29
N TRP A 140 14.44 1.30 -20.58
CA TRP A 140 14.43 2.00 -21.87
C TRP A 140 15.86 2.29 -22.33
N GLY A 141 16.80 1.41 -21.98
CA GLY A 141 18.22 1.59 -22.31
C GLY A 141 18.41 2.07 -23.75
N GLN A 142 19.33 3.04 -23.90
CA GLN A 142 20.13 3.18 -25.11
C GLN A 142 20.76 1.83 -25.47
#